data_AF-A0A915CE93-F1
#
_entry.id   AF-A0A915CE93-F1
#
_cell.length_a   1.000
_cell.length_b   1.000
_cell.length_c   1.000
_cell.angle_alpha   90.00
_cell.angle_beta   90.00
_cell.angle_gamma   90.00
#
_symmetry.space_group_name_H-M   'P 1'
#
loop_
_entity.id
_entity.type
_entity.pdbx_description
1 polymer ?
#
loop_
_entity_poly.entity_id
_entity_poly.type
_entity_poly.pdbx_seq_one_letter_code
_entity_poly.pdbx_strand_id
1 'polypeptide(L)'
;MTENILTSISLVEKHFDEVRRLRDSMQNFEMQLKCVEKVPSYSAMAQCSSQWRSKLMAKLHGECNEICEQYAQCRARVDAATAILSEYLVMLRAGQRPTPSYTHIADLSTVLEYLRNQAVRQYDDRIQYPISRFRYETEPTDEVRQAIQRIQVDLSLATTAV
;
A
#
# COMPACT_ATOMS: atom_id res chain seq x y z
N MET A 1 6.51 -9.15 -22.35
CA MET A 1 5.21 -9.21 -21.64
C MET A 1 5.30 -9.97 -20.32
N THR A 2 5.90 -11.18 -20.26
CA THR A 2 6.11 -11.93 -19.00
C THR A 2 6.89 -11.11 -17.96
N GLU A 3 7.93 -10.39 -18.39
CA GLU A 3 8.69 -9.45 -17.56
C GLU A 3 7.82 -8.31 -16.98
N ASN A 4 6.83 -7.83 -17.73
CA ASN A 4 5.90 -6.79 -17.27
C ASN A 4 4.94 -7.35 -16.19
N ILE A 5 4.48 -8.60 -16.34
CA ILE A 5 3.67 -9.28 -15.31
C ILE A 5 4.50 -9.52 -14.05
N LEU A 6 5.74 -9.99 -14.20
CA LEU A 6 6.66 -10.21 -13.08
C LEU A 6 6.99 -8.90 -12.35
N THR A 7 7.16 -7.81 -13.09
CA THR A 7 7.35 -6.47 -12.51
C THR A 7 6.10 -6.02 -11.76
N SER A 8 4.92 -6.25 -12.33
CA SER A 8 3.63 -5.87 -11.74
C SER A 8 3.36 -6.63 -10.44
N ILE A 9 3.59 -7.95 -10.40
CA ILE A 9 3.38 -8.74 -9.18
C ILE A 9 4.40 -8.37 -8.09
N SER A 10 5.65 -8.09 -8.47
CA SER A 10 6.67 -7.63 -7.54
C SER A 10 6.37 -6.23 -6.98
N LEU A 11 5.70 -5.38 -7.77
CA LEU A 11 5.24 -4.07 -7.31
C LEU A 11 4.12 -4.21 -6.27
N VAL A 12 3.20 -5.15 -6.47
CA VAL A 12 2.14 -5.48 -5.50
C VAL A 12 2.74 -5.95 -4.18
N GLU A 13 3.76 -6.81 -4.21
CA GLU A 13 4.45 -7.25 -2.99
C GLU A 13 5.11 -6.08 -2.25
N LYS A 14 5.90 -5.26 -2.97
CA LYS A 14 6.58 -4.09 -2.41
C LYS A 14 5.60 -3.05 -1.84
N HIS A 15 4.42 -2.93 -2.43
CA HIS A 15 3.38 -2.03 -1.94
C HIS A 15 2.99 -2.36 -0.50
N PHE A 16 2.86 -3.64 -0.14
CA PHE A 16 2.48 -4.02 1.22
C PHE A 16 3.51 -3.55 2.27
N ASP A 17 4.79 -3.65 1.94
CA ASP A 17 5.85 -3.15 2.81
C ASP A 17 5.90 -1.62 2.85
N GLU A 18 5.71 -0.96 1.71
CA GLU A 18 5.70 0.49 1.61
C GLU A 18 4.52 1.09 2.40
N VAL A 19 3.33 0.53 2.26
CA VAL A 19 2.13 0.88 3.03
C VAL A 19 2.35 0.72 4.53
N ARG A 20 2.90 -0.43 4.96
CA ARG A 20 3.20 -0.68 6.37
C ARG A 20 4.13 0.39 6.93
N ARG A 21 5.23 0.69 6.23
CA ARG A 21 6.18 1.74 6.61
C ARG A 21 5.52 3.13 6.72
N LEU A 22 4.68 3.49 5.75
CA LEU A 22 3.96 4.77 5.73
C LEU A 22 2.96 4.87 6.88
N ARG A 23 2.22 3.80 7.17
CA ARG A 23 1.30 3.70 8.31
C ARG A 23 2.02 3.90 9.64
N ASP A 24 3.12 3.19 9.85
CA ASP A 24 3.88 3.27 11.10
C ASP A 24 4.48 4.69 11.30
N SER A 25 4.93 5.30 10.20
CA SER A 25 5.41 6.69 10.18
C SER A 25 4.28 7.68 10.52
N MET A 26 3.09 7.49 9.93
CA MET A 26 1.92 8.32 10.22
C MET A 26 1.53 8.23 11.70
N GLN A 27 1.43 7.02 12.25
CA GLN A 27 1.08 6.82 13.65
C GLN A 27 2.08 7.49 14.59
N ASN A 28 3.37 7.44 14.27
CA ASN A 28 4.40 8.13 15.03
C ASN A 28 4.20 9.65 15.04
N PHE A 29 3.97 10.26 13.88
CA PHE A 29 3.73 11.71 13.80
C PHE A 29 2.42 12.15 14.44
N GLU A 30 1.34 11.36 14.30
CA GLU A 30 0.09 11.59 15.01
C GLU A 30 0.25 11.52 16.53
N MET A 31 1.07 10.59 17.03
CA MET A 31 1.39 10.50 18.46
C MET A 31 2.18 11.73 18.91
N GLN A 32 3.17 12.17 18.13
CA GLN A 32 3.93 13.38 18.43
C GLN A 32 3.03 14.62 18.46
N LEU A 33 2.09 14.77 17.51
CA LEU A 33 1.09 15.85 17.51
C LEU A 33 0.29 15.86 18.81
N LYS A 34 -0.26 14.71 19.22
CA LYS A 34 -0.99 14.58 20.49
C LYS A 34 -0.14 14.92 21.70
N CYS A 35 1.15 14.56 21.69
CA CYS A 35 2.08 14.90 22.76
C CYS A 35 2.31 16.42 22.83
N VAL A 36 2.59 17.06 21.69
CA VAL A 36 2.79 18.52 21.59
C VAL A 36 1.54 19.27 22.06
N GLU A 37 0.35 18.76 21.73
CA GLU A 37 -0.91 19.34 22.18
C GLU A 37 -1.08 19.35 23.71
N LYS A 38 -0.53 18.34 24.38
CA LYS A 38 -0.62 18.19 25.83
C LYS A 38 0.49 18.90 26.60
N VAL A 39 1.50 19.44 25.91
CA VAL A 39 2.58 20.18 26.59
C VAL A 39 2.02 21.47 27.22
N PRO A 40 2.26 21.70 28.53
CA PRO A 40 1.78 22.90 29.20
C PRO A 40 2.41 24.20 28.68
N SER A 41 1.65 25.28 28.77
CA SER A 41 2.08 26.64 28.40
C SER A 41 3.18 27.21 29.30
N TYR A 42 3.40 26.64 30.48
CA TYR A 42 4.48 27.01 31.40
C TYR A 42 5.76 26.18 31.20
N SER A 43 5.82 25.31 30.19
CA SER A 43 7.01 24.49 29.90
C SER A 43 8.23 25.36 29.54
N ALA A 44 9.44 24.83 29.76
CA ALA A 44 10.68 25.50 29.39
C ALA A 44 10.70 25.89 27.89
N MET A 45 10.11 25.07 27.02
CA MET A 45 9.96 25.38 25.59
C MET A 45 9.13 26.64 25.34
N ALA A 46 8.05 26.83 26.11
CA ALA A 46 7.20 28.02 26.02
C ALA A 46 7.90 29.29 26.53
N GLN A 47 8.80 29.15 27.50
CA GLN A 47 9.64 30.24 27.99
C GLN A 47 10.71 30.63 26.95
N CYS A 48 11.25 29.66 26.20
CA CYS A 48 12.26 29.92 25.18
C CYS A 48 11.70 30.57 23.90
N SER A 49 10.47 30.25 23.50
CA SER A 49 9.86 30.86 22.30
C SER A 49 8.34 30.76 22.34
N SER A 50 7.60 31.87 22.28
CA SER A 50 6.13 31.85 22.25
C SER A 50 5.53 31.13 21.03
N GLN A 51 6.31 30.90 19.97
CA GLN A 51 5.88 30.25 18.73
C GLN A 51 6.31 28.78 18.61
N TRP A 52 6.98 28.21 19.62
CA TRP A 52 7.56 26.86 19.52
C TRP A 52 6.50 25.82 19.13
N ARG A 53 5.33 25.89 19.76
CA ARG A 53 4.24 24.92 19.60
C ARG A 53 3.62 24.99 18.21
N SER A 54 3.28 26.18 17.74
CA SER A 54 2.70 26.37 16.41
C SER A 54 3.67 25.97 15.31
N LYS A 55 4.97 26.31 15.44
CA LYS A 55 6.01 25.89 14.49
C LYS A 55 6.20 24.38 14.46
N LEU A 56 6.26 23.73 15.63
CA LEU A 56 6.43 22.28 15.72
C LEU A 56 5.20 21.54 15.17
N MET A 57 3.98 21.97 15.54
CA MET A 57 2.75 21.40 14.99
C MET A 57 2.67 21.57 13.48
N ALA A 58 3.00 22.75 12.95
CA ALA A 58 3.02 22.99 11.50
C ALA A 58 4.00 22.05 10.79
N LYS A 59 5.19 21.84 11.35
CA LYS A 59 6.16 20.87 10.81
C LYS A 59 5.60 19.46 10.82
N LEU A 60 5.08 18.99 11.95
CA LEU A 60 4.50 17.63 12.08
C LEU A 60 3.32 17.41 11.13
N HIS A 61 2.44 18.40 10.95
CA HIS A 61 1.38 18.34 9.95
C HIS A 61 1.93 18.28 8.51
N GLY A 62 3.05 18.97 8.24
CA GLY A 62 3.77 18.85 6.97
C GLY A 62 4.23 17.42 6.70
N GLU A 63 4.89 16.78 7.68
CA GLU A 63 5.33 15.37 7.57
C GLU A 63 4.13 14.42 7.34
N CYS A 64 3.02 14.62 8.05
CA CYS A 64 1.79 13.85 7.82
C CYS A 64 1.25 14.03 6.39
N ASN A 65 1.28 15.25 5.86
CA ASN A 65 0.81 15.50 4.48
C ASN A 65 1.72 14.83 3.45
N GLU A 66 3.04 14.88 3.63
CA GLU A 66 3.99 14.22 2.75
C GLU A 66 3.76 12.69 2.71
N ILE A 67 3.49 12.08 3.86
CA ILE A 67 3.14 10.64 3.93
C ILE A 67 1.87 10.34 3.11
N CYS A 68 0.87 11.24 3.14
CA CYS A 68 -0.35 11.06 2.36
C CYS A 68 -0.10 11.14 0.85
N GLU A 69 0.79 12.03 0.43
CA GLU A 69 1.22 12.15 -0.97
C GLU A 69 2.00 10.91 -1.43
N GLN A 70 2.97 10.45 -0.64
CA GLN A 70 3.71 9.22 -0.91
C GLN A 70 2.77 8.02 -1.03
N TYR A 71 1.79 7.92 -0.14
CA TYR A 71 0.78 6.88 -0.18
C TYR A 71 -0.10 6.95 -1.44
N ALA A 72 -0.58 8.14 -1.82
CA ALA A 72 -1.35 8.32 -3.05
C ALA A 72 -0.57 7.89 -4.30
N GLN A 73 0.72 8.19 -4.35
CA GLN A 73 1.61 7.74 -5.42
C GLN A 73 1.83 6.23 -5.41
N CYS A 74 1.99 5.62 -4.23
CA CYS A 74 2.09 4.17 -4.07
C CYS A 74 0.81 3.47 -4.56
N ARG A 75 -0.35 4.02 -4.21
CA ARG A 75 -1.66 3.52 -4.64
C ARG A 75 -1.83 3.58 -6.16
N ALA A 76 -1.52 4.71 -6.78
CA ALA A 76 -1.62 4.86 -8.23
C ALA A 76 -0.76 3.83 -8.99
N ARG A 77 0.44 3.52 -8.47
CA ARG A 77 1.32 2.48 -9.01
C ARG A 77 0.68 1.09 -8.93
N VAL A 78 0.03 0.76 -7.82
CA VAL A 78 -0.67 -0.52 -7.64
C VAL A 78 -1.91 -0.64 -8.50
N ASP A 79 -2.69 0.43 -8.64
CA ASP A 79 -3.88 0.40 -9.49
C ASP A 79 -3.49 0.13 -10.95
N ALA A 80 -2.38 0.72 -11.42
CA ALA A 80 -1.81 0.41 -12.73
C ALA A 80 -1.33 -1.05 -12.85
N ALA A 81 -0.62 -1.57 -11.85
CA ALA A 81 -0.21 -2.98 -11.83
C ALA A 81 -1.42 -3.93 -11.81
N THR A 82 -2.48 -3.58 -11.07
CA THR A 82 -3.72 -4.36 -10.97
C THR A 82 -4.43 -4.44 -12.33
N ALA A 83 -4.45 -3.35 -13.10
CA ALA A 83 -4.99 -3.35 -14.45
C ALA A 83 -4.24 -4.32 -15.38
N ILE A 84 -2.91 -4.28 -15.36
CA ILE A 84 -2.04 -5.18 -16.14
C ILE A 84 -2.29 -6.65 -15.76
N LEU A 85 -2.33 -6.94 -14.45
CA LEU A 85 -2.57 -8.28 -13.94
C LEU A 85 -3.98 -8.79 -14.27
N SER A 86 -4.98 -7.90 -14.27
CA SER A 86 -6.36 -8.23 -14.65
C SER A 86 -6.47 -8.58 -16.13
N GLU A 87 -5.83 -7.81 -17.01
CA GLU A 87 -5.75 -8.12 -18.45
C GLU A 87 -5.06 -9.46 -18.68
N TYR A 88 -3.97 -9.72 -17.95
CA TYR A 88 -3.26 -11.00 -18.02
C TYR A 88 -4.13 -12.19 -17.60
N LEU A 89 -4.91 -12.04 -16.52
CA LEU A 89 -5.87 -13.06 -16.09
C LEU A 89 -6.92 -13.35 -17.18
N VAL A 90 -7.41 -12.32 -17.88
CA VAL A 90 -8.36 -12.48 -19.00
C VAL A 90 -7.72 -13.27 -20.15
N MET A 91 -6.49 -12.94 -20.53
CA MET A 91 -5.76 -13.67 -21.59
C MET A 91 -5.57 -15.15 -21.26
N LEU A 92 -5.22 -15.47 -20.00
CA LEU A 92 -5.08 -16.86 -19.55
C LEU A 92 -6.40 -17.62 -19.61
N ARG A 93 -7.50 -17.00 -19.14
CA ARG A 93 -8.84 -17.63 -19.17
C ARG A 93 -9.39 -17.82 -20.58
N ALA A 94 -9.04 -16.92 -21.51
CA ALA A 94 -9.40 -17.01 -22.91
C ALA A 94 -8.57 -18.04 -23.70
N GLY A 95 -7.59 -18.70 -23.07
CA GLY A 95 -6.69 -19.63 -23.73
C GLY A 95 -5.73 -18.97 -24.73
N GLN A 96 -5.61 -17.63 -24.70
CA GLN A 96 -4.69 -16.88 -25.56
C GLN A 96 -3.23 -17.06 -25.14
N ARG A 97 -3.01 -17.57 -23.92
CA ARG A 97 -1.70 -17.91 -23.40
C ARG A 97 -1.72 -19.24 -22.65
N PRO A 98 -0.62 -20.02 -22.72
CA PRO A 98 -0.46 -21.20 -21.91
C PRO A 98 -0.38 -20.81 -20.43
N THR A 99 -1.04 -21.59 -19.60
CA THR A 99 -0.98 -21.46 -18.14
C THR A 99 0.38 -21.97 -17.64
N PRO A 100 1.15 -21.17 -16.88
CA PRO A 100 2.46 -21.60 -16.37
C PRO A 100 2.36 -22.81 -15.42
N SER A 101 1.32 -22.84 -14.61
CA SER A 101 1.03 -23.92 -13.66
C SER A 101 -0.49 -24.09 -13.51
N TYR A 102 -0.91 -25.20 -12.89
CA TYR A 102 -2.33 -25.47 -12.67
C TYR A 102 -2.96 -24.53 -11.62
N THR A 103 -2.17 -23.97 -10.68
CA THR A 103 -2.66 -23.04 -9.66
C THR A 103 -2.61 -21.59 -10.11
N HIS A 104 -1.86 -21.26 -11.17
CA HIS A 104 -1.54 -19.89 -11.55
C HIS A 104 -2.75 -18.96 -11.66
N ILE A 105 -3.82 -19.41 -12.31
CA ILE A 105 -5.06 -18.63 -12.47
C ILE A 105 -5.74 -18.39 -11.12
N ALA A 106 -5.75 -19.39 -10.23
CA ALA A 106 -6.33 -19.27 -8.90
C ALA A 106 -5.51 -18.30 -8.04
N ASP A 107 -4.18 -18.46 -8.03
CA ASP A 107 -3.27 -17.57 -7.30
C ASP A 107 -3.43 -16.11 -7.76
N LEU A 108 -3.46 -15.87 -9.08
CA LEU A 108 -3.65 -14.53 -9.63
C LEU A 108 -5.03 -13.95 -9.27
N SER A 109 -6.08 -14.78 -9.28
CA SER A 109 -7.43 -14.38 -8.88
C SER A 109 -7.47 -13.98 -7.41
N THR A 110 -6.83 -14.75 -6.52
CA THR A 110 -6.72 -14.46 -5.08
C THR A 110 -6.06 -13.10 -4.82
N VAL A 111 -4.95 -12.82 -5.51
CA VAL A 111 -4.25 -11.54 -5.38
C VAL A 111 -5.12 -10.37 -5.86
N LEU A 112 -5.76 -10.50 -7.03
CA LEU A 112 -6.61 -9.44 -7.58
C LEU A 112 -7.87 -9.20 -6.74
N GLU A 113 -8.48 -10.26 -6.20
CA GLU A 113 -9.62 -10.15 -5.31
C GLU A 113 -9.25 -9.43 -4.01
N TYR A 114 -8.08 -9.75 -3.44
CA TYR A 114 -7.56 -9.05 -2.29
C TYR A 114 -7.40 -7.55 -2.56
N LEU A 115 -6.74 -7.19 -3.66
CA LEU A 115 -6.53 -5.77 -4.04
C LEU A 115 -7.83 -5.02 -4.27
N ARG A 116 -8.84 -5.67 -4.87
CA ARG A 116 -10.18 -5.11 -5.05
C ARG A 116 -10.87 -4.88 -3.71
N ASN A 117 -10.81 -5.85 -2.80
CA ASN A 117 -11.44 -5.73 -1.48
C ASN A 117 -10.79 -4.63 -0.64
N GLN A 118 -9.47 -4.45 -0.75
CA GLN A 118 -8.78 -3.29 -0.14
C GLN A 118 -9.27 -1.97 -0.73
N ALA A 119 -9.45 -1.89 -2.05
CA ALA A 119 -9.96 -0.67 -2.70
C ALA A 119 -11.36 -0.28 -2.21
N VAL A 120 -12.26 -1.25 -2.07
CA VAL A 120 -13.63 -1.03 -1.58
C VAL A 120 -13.63 -0.53 -0.13
N ARG A 121 -12.88 -1.19 0.77
CA ARG A 121 -12.79 -0.79 2.18
C ARG A 121 -12.30 0.66 2.33
N GLN A 122 -11.31 1.05 1.53
CA GLN A 122 -10.78 2.42 1.55
C GLN A 122 -11.78 3.46 1.05
N TYR A 123 -12.60 3.12 0.06
CA TYR A 123 -13.63 4.03 -0.45
C TYR A 123 -14.71 4.30 0.61
N ASP A 124 -15.22 3.24 1.23
CA ASP A 124 -16.24 3.34 2.28
C ASP A 124 -15.74 4.18 3.47
N ASP A 125 -14.48 3.98 3.87
CA ASP A 125 -13.88 4.71 5.00
C ASP A 125 -13.64 6.20 4.69
N ARG A 126 -13.28 6.56 3.45
CA ARG A 126 -13.14 7.98 3.07
C ARG A 126 -14.46 8.74 3.17
N ILE A 127 -15.56 8.05 2.88
CA ILE A 127 -16.91 8.62 2.99
C ILE A 127 -17.32 8.74 4.46
N GLN A 128 -17.03 7.73 5.27
CA GLN A 128 -17.52 7.66 6.64
C GLN A 128 -16.63 8.38 7.66
N TYR A 129 -15.31 8.42 7.44
CA TYR A 129 -14.32 9.00 8.35
C TYR A 129 -13.24 9.76 7.58
N PRO A 130 -13.50 10.99 7.12
CA PRO A 130 -12.54 11.78 6.32
C PRO A 130 -11.22 12.10 7.06
N ILE A 131 -11.18 11.92 8.37
CA ILE A 131 -10.01 12.13 9.24
C ILE A 131 -9.13 10.86 9.33
N SER A 132 -9.69 9.68 9.04
CA SER A 132 -9.01 8.39 9.15
C SER A 132 -8.22 8.07 7.88
N ARG A 133 -6.97 8.55 7.81
CA ARG A 133 -6.17 8.45 6.57
C ARG A 133 -5.56 7.06 6.31
N PHE A 134 -5.34 6.23 7.34
CA PHE A 134 -4.60 4.95 7.25
C PHE A 134 -5.13 3.80 8.11
N ARG A 135 -6.30 3.95 8.74
CA ARG A 135 -6.68 3.14 9.91
C ARG A 135 -7.02 1.67 9.60
N TYR A 136 -7.18 1.29 8.32
CA TYR A 136 -7.75 -0.01 7.95
C TYR A 136 -7.06 -0.75 6.80
N GLU A 137 -5.90 -0.29 6.33
CA GLU A 137 -5.10 -1.13 5.42
C GLU A 137 -4.63 -2.37 6.17
N THR A 138 -5.22 -3.49 5.76
CA THR A 138 -4.99 -4.78 6.37
C THR A 138 -3.72 -5.36 5.76
N GLU A 139 -2.89 -5.99 6.58
CA GLU A 139 -1.74 -6.72 6.05
C GLU A 139 -2.24 -7.84 5.14
N PRO A 140 -1.52 -8.13 4.04
CA PRO A 140 -1.88 -9.24 3.17
C PRO A 140 -1.91 -10.53 3.99
N THR A 141 -2.95 -11.34 3.79
CA THR A 141 -3.06 -12.65 4.40
C THR A 141 -1.93 -13.55 3.94
N ASP A 142 -1.62 -14.57 4.73
CA ASP A 142 -0.60 -15.57 4.35
C ASP A 142 -0.91 -16.23 3.00
N GLU A 143 -2.20 -16.45 2.71
CA GLU A 143 -2.67 -16.97 1.43
C GLU A 143 -2.27 -16.07 0.25
N VAL A 144 -2.45 -14.75 0.38
CA VAL A 144 -2.08 -13.77 -0.65
C VAL A 144 -0.56 -13.70 -0.82
N ARG A 145 0.20 -13.72 0.29
CA ARG A 145 1.67 -13.74 0.24
C ARG A 145 2.19 -14.99 -0.47
N GLN A 146 1.65 -16.15 -0.14
CA GLN A 146 2.01 -17.41 -0.79
C GLN A 146 1.61 -17.43 -2.27
N ALA A 147 0.44 -16.90 -2.62
CA ALA A 147 0.00 -16.78 -4.01
C ALA A 147 0.97 -15.90 -4.84
N ILE A 148 1.40 -14.76 -4.29
CA ILE A 148 2.40 -13.89 -4.92
C ILE A 148 3.72 -14.63 -5.17
N GLN A 149 4.23 -15.34 -4.16
CA GLN A 149 5.47 -16.11 -4.28
C GLN A 149 5.37 -17.20 -5.35
N ARG A 150 4.25 -17.94 -5.39
CA ARG A 150 4.01 -18.95 -6.44
C ARG A 150 3.97 -18.34 -7.83
N ILE A 151 3.26 -17.22 -8.01
CA ILE A 151 3.20 -16.50 -9.29
C ILE A 151 4.60 -16.05 -9.74
N GLN A 152 5.42 -15.51 -8.83
CA GLN A 152 6.78 -15.08 -9.14
C GLN A 152 7.66 -16.27 -9.60
N VAL A 153 7.58 -17.41 -8.90
CA VAL A 153 8.33 -18.62 -9.27
C VAL A 153 7.89 -19.13 -10.64
N ASP A 154 6.59 -19.26 -10.87
CA ASP A 154 6.01 -19.71 -12.13
C ASP A 154 6.48 -18.86 -13.33
N LEU A 155 6.41 -17.54 -13.18
CA LEU A 155 6.81 -16.59 -14.22
C LEU A 155 8.33 -16.56 -14.44
N SER A 156 9.11 -16.76 -13.38
CA SER A 156 10.58 -16.83 -13.48
C SER A 156 11.02 -18.07 -14.27
N LEU A 157 10.41 -19.24 -13.98
CA LEU A 157 10.68 -20.48 -14.70
C LEU A 157 10.25 -20.40 -16.16
N ALA A 158 9.10 -19.77 -16.45
CA ALA A 158 8.62 -19.54 -17.81
C ALA A 158 9.53 -18.58 -18.61
N THR A 159 10.30 -17.72 -17.93
CA THR A 159 11.24 -16.80 -18.58
C THR A 159 12.56 -17.50 -18.94
N THR A 160 12.95 -18.54 -18.20
CA THR A 160 14.18 -19.33 -18.47
C THR A 160 13.98 -20.48 -19.47
N ALA A 161 12.74 -20.83 -19.80
CA ALA A 161 12.40 -21.94 -20.70
C ALA A 161 12.33 -21.54 -22.19
N VAL A 162 12.74 -20.30 -22.52
CA VAL A 162 12.79 -19.74 -23.89
C VAL A 162 14.23 -19.67 -24.37
#